data_AF-A0A935PD45-F1
#
_entry.id   AF-A0A935PD45-F1
#
_cell.length_a   1.000
_cell.length_b   1.000
_cell.length_c   1.000
_cell.angle_alpha   90.00
_cell.angle_beta   90.00
_cell.angle_gamma   90.00
#
_symmetry.space_group_name_H-M   'P 1'
#
loop_
_entity.id
_entity.type
_entity.pdbx_description
1 polymer ?
#
loop_
_entity_poly.entity_id
_entity_poly.type
_entity_poly.pdbx_seq_one_letter_code
_entity_poly.pdbx_strand_id
1 'polypeptide(L)'
;MAGPPGLAERLPAAMEAYFPGSSGAKRTFGIDPREMAPGIPFSEGAVRVTPFIGLHPGGANACSLRFEVGGKVIACSGDTEWTEAPAAGT
;
A
#
# COMPACT_ATOMS: atom_id res chain seq x y z
N MET A 1 -7.24 5.70 -1.04
CA MET A 1 -6.05 5.24 -0.29
C MET A 1 -5.66 3.90 -0.86
N ALA A 2 -4.39 3.64 -1.18
CA ALA A 2 -3.95 2.35 -1.70
C ALA A 2 -2.95 1.70 -0.73
N GLY A 3 -3.04 0.38 -0.54
CA GLY A 3 -2.17 -0.34 0.38
C GLY A 3 -2.17 -1.85 0.15
N PRO A 4 -1.56 -2.63 1.04
CA PRO A 4 -1.48 -4.08 0.91
C PRO A 4 -2.85 -4.76 1.02
N PRO A 5 -2.96 -6.04 0.61
CA PRO A 5 -4.14 -6.86 0.92
C PRO A 5 -4.46 -6.86 2.42
N GLY A 6 -5.76 -6.75 2.74
CA GLY A 6 -6.27 -6.62 4.10
C GLY A 6 -6.43 -5.18 4.59
N LEU A 7 -6.08 -4.15 3.79
CA LEU A 7 -6.31 -2.75 4.15
C LEU A 7 -7.80 -2.45 4.37
N ALA A 8 -8.67 -2.97 3.50
CA ALA A 8 -10.10 -2.68 3.56
C ALA A 8 -10.75 -3.17 4.86
N GLU A 9 -10.22 -4.25 5.44
CA GLU A 9 -10.66 -4.81 6.72
C GLU A 9 -9.98 -4.12 7.92
N ARG A 10 -8.66 -3.92 7.84
CA ARG A 10 -7.88 -3.39 8.96
C ARG A 10 -8.18 -1.92 9.26
N LEU A 11 -8.52 -1.12 8.25
CA LEU A 11 -8.83 0.29 8.45
C LEU A 11 -10.05 0.48 9.39
N PRO A 12 -11.26 -0.04 9.09
CA PRO A 12 -12.40 0.10 10.01
C PRO A 12 -12.15 -0.58 11.36
N ALA A 13 -11.47 -1.73 11.41
CA ALA A 13 -11.15 -2.40 12.67
C ALA A 13 -10.25 -1.53 13.58
N ALA A 14 -9.21 -0.91 13.03
CA ALA A 14 -8.35 0.02 13.77
C ALA A 14 -9.13 1.25 14.23
N MET A 15 -9.99 1.79 13.37
CA MET A 15 -10.85 2.92 13.72
C MET A 15 -11.73 2.61 14.94
N GLU A 16 -12.38 1.47 14.97
CA GLU A 16 -13.19 1.04 16.13
C GLU A 16 -12.34 0.79 17.38
N ALA A 17 -11.14 0.23 17.23
CA ALA A 17 -10.24 -0.02 18.36
C ALA A 17 -9.72 1.28 19.02
N TYR A 18 -9.43 2.31 18.22
CA TYR A 18 -8.89 3.58 18.74
C TYR A 18 -9.96 4.62 19.08
N PHE A 19 -11.11 4.59 18.41
CA PHE A 19 -12.25 5.47 18.68
C PHE A 19 -13.57 4.79 18.27
N PRO A 20 -14.26 4.12 19.22
CA PRO A 20 -15.50 3.40 18.93
C PRO A 20 -16.56 4.26 18.24
N GLY A 21 -17.18 3.70 17.20
CA GLY A 21 -18.18 4.36 16.35
C GLY A 21 -17.61 5.22 15.22
N SER A 22 -16.28 5.44 15.14
CA SER A 22 -15.70 6.27 14.09
C SER A 22 -15.73 5.64 12.70
N SER A 23 -15.75 4.30 12.58
CA SER A 23 -15.73 3.65 11.26
C SER A 23 -16.95 4.03 10.43
N GLY A 24 -18.10 4.23 11.07
CA GLY A 24 -19.36 4.67 10.45
C GLY A 24 -19.54 6.19 10.33
N ALA A 25 -18.59 7.00 10.81
CA ALA A 25 -18.73 8.46 10.80
C ALA A 25 -18.85 9.00 9.36
N LYS A 26 -19.82 9.88 9.11
CA LYS A 26 -19.98 10.53 7.80
C LYS A 26 -18.86 11.54 7.60
N ARG A 27 -17.98 11.27 6.62
CA ARG A 27 -16.91 12.19 6.23
C ARG A 27 -17.41 13.15 5.15
N THR A 28 -16.79 14.34 5.08
CA THR A 28 -17.04 15.32 4.01
C THR A 28 -16.39 14.93 2.68
N PHE A 29 -15.56 13.89 2.68
CA PHE A 29 -14.93 13.30 1.51
C PHE A 29 -15.02 11.78 1.56
N GLY A 30 -15.07 11.13 0.39
CA GLY A 30 -15.05 9.67 0.29
C GLY A 30 -13.65 9.11 0.58
N ILE A 31 -13.60 7.98 1.28
CA ILE A 31 -12.41 7.16 1.40
C ILE A 31 -12.69 5.87 0.61
N ASP A 32 -11.90 5.66 -0.45
CA ASP A 32 -11.92 4.42 -1.25
C ASP A 32 -10.60 3.66 -0.98
N PRO A 33 -10.62 2.62 -0.11
CA PRO A 33 -9.47 1.75 0.09
C PRO A 33 -9.27 0.84 -1.12
N ARG A 34 -8.05 0.83 -1.68
CA ARG A 34 -7.65 -0.01 -2.81
C ARG A 34 -6.51 -0.91 -2.39
N GLU A 35 -6.65 -2.20 -2.63
CA GLU A 35 -5.62 -3.18 -2.29
C GLU A 35 -4.74 -3.45 -3.51
N MET A 36 -3.43 -3.43 -3.30
CA MET A 36 -2.42 -3.66 -4.32
C MET A 36 -1.75 -5.01 -4.04
N ALA A 37 -1.96 -5.99 -4.90
CA ALA A 37 -1.35 -7.30 -4.77
C ALA A 37 0.14 -7.26 -5.17
N PRO A 38 1.06 -7.85 -4.39
CA PRO A 38 2.49 -7.89 -4.73
C PRO A 38 2.74 -8.43 -6.15
N GLY A 39 3.63 -7.76 -6.88
CA GLY A 39 3.99 -8.06 -8.26
C GLY A 39 2.97 -7.62 -9.31
N ILE A 40 1.78 -7.15 -8.91
CA ILE A 40 0.72 -6.75 -9.85
C ILE A 40 0.71 -5.22 -9.98
N PRO A 41 1.03 -4.67 -11.17
CA PRO A 41 0.99 -3.23 -11.37
C PRO A 41 -0.43 -2.67 -11.20
N PHE A 42 -0.55 -1.66 -10.35
CA PHE A 42 -1.72 -0.81 -10.19
C PHE A 42 -1.48 0.50 -10.96
N SER A 43 -2.51 1.07 -11.60
CA SER A 43 -2.36 2.33 -12.35
C SER A 43 -3.45 3.32 -11.95
N GLU A 44 -3.03 4.57 -11.75
CA GLU A 44 -3.91 5.71 -11.47
C GLU A 44 -3.42 6.91 -12.27
N GLY A 45 -4.21 7.33 -13.26
CA GLY A 45 -3.79 8.34 -14.24
C GLY A 45 -2.47 7.96 -14.93
N ALA A 46 -1.49 8.86 -14.86
CA ALA A 46 -0.16 8.69 -15.48
C ALA A 46 0.84 7.92 -14.60
N VAL A 47 0.42 7.45 -13.42
CA VAL A 47 1.28 6.75 -12.47
C VAL A 47 0.98 5.27 -12.51
N ARG A 48 2.02 4.46 -12.76
CA ARG A 48 1.99 3.01 -12.54
C ARG A 48 2.78 2.69 -11.28
N VAL A 49 2.19 1.89 -10.39
CA VAL A 49 2.78 1.47 -9.12
C VAL A 49 2.82 -0.05 -9.08
N THR A 50 4.00 -0.62 -8.86
CA THR A 50 4.15 -2.06 -8.64
C THR A 50 4.57 -2.29 -7.19
N PRO A 51 3.72 -2.92 -6.36
CA PRO A 51 4.09 -3.30 -5.00
C PRO A 51 4.95 -4.57 -5.01
N PHE A 52 5.87 -4.67 -4.07
CA PHE A 52 6.69 -5.84 -3.78
C PHE A 52 6.59 -6.18 -2.31
N ILE A 53 6.83 -7.43 -1.96
CA ILE A 53 6.83 -7.87 -0.56
C ILE A 53 8.02 -7.22 0.16
N GLY A 54 7.74 -6.48 1.23
CA GLY A 54 8.75 -6.06 2.20
C GLY A 54 9.04 -7.20 3.19
N LEU A 55 10.31 -7.46 3.47
CA LEU A 55 10.74 -8.45 4.46
C LEU A 55 10.74 -7.80 5.85
N HIS A 56 9.57 -7.69 6.48
CA HIS A 56 9.43 -7.05 7.79
C HIS A 56 9.25 -8.10 8.91
N PRO A 57 10.14 -8.15 9.93
CA PRO A 57 10.11 -9.17 10.98
C PRO A 57 8.85 -9.21 11.89
N GLY A 58 7.87 -8.32 11.70
CA GLY A 58 6.61 -8.29 12.45
C GLY A 58 5.42 -8.99 11.79
N GLY A 59 5.58 -9.63 10.63
CA GLY A 59 4.48 -10.29 9.91
C GLY A 59 3.42 -9.33 9.35
N ALA A 60 3.68 -8.03 9.39
CA ALA A 60 2.85 -7.06 8.69
C ALA A 60 2.98 -7.26 7.18
N ASN A 61 1.88 -7.08 6.45
CA ASN A 61 1.88 -7.03 4.98
C ASN A 61 2.59 -5.73 4.51
N ALA A 62 3.88 -5.60 4.77
CA ALA A 62 4.69 -4.47 4.35
C ALA A 62 4.92 -4.54 2.83
N CYS A 63 4.90 -3.38 2.18
CA CYS A 63 5.17 -3.28 0.75
C CYS A 63 6.30 -2.31 0.48
N SER A 64 7.25 -2.74 -0.35
CA SER A 64 8.08 -1.82 -1.12
C SER A 64 7.34 -1.45 -2.40
N LEU A 65 7.49 -0.23 -2.89
CA LEU A 65 6.77 0.29 -4.05
C LEU A 65 7.75 0.77 -5.11
N ARG A 66 7.48 0.43 -6.38
CA ARG A 66 8.12 1.02 -7.54
C ARG A 66 7.10 1.83 -8.32
N PHE A 67 7.39 3.11 -8.52
CA PHE A 67 6.56 4.04 -9.29
C PHE A 67 7.21 4.29 -10.65
N GLU A 68 6.41 4.26 -11.70
CA GLU A 68 6.77 4.67 -13.05
C GLU A 68 5.87 5.86 -13.45
N VAL A 69 6.49 7.01 -13.71
CA VAL A 69 5.78 8.25 -14.06
C VAL A 69 6.67 9.16 -14.91
N GLY A 70 6.16 9.63 -16.04
CA GLY A 70 6.91 10.57 -16.91
C GLY A 70 8.27 10.05 -17.37
N GLY A 71 8.39 8.74 -17.64
CA GLY A 71 9.65 8.09 -18.02
C GLY A 71 10.68 7.98 -16.89
N LYS A 72 10.29 8.26 -15.64
CA LYS A 72 11.15 8.10 -14.44
C LYS A 72 10.68 6.93 -13.60
N VAL A 73 11.62 6.36 -12.87
CA VAL A 73 11.37 5.32 -11.86
C VAL A 73 11.73 5.85 -10.48
N ILE A 74 10.83 5.71 -9.51
CA ILE A 74 11.04 6.06 -8.10
C ILE A 74 10.77 4.79 -7.28
N ALA A 75 11.72 4.37 -6.46
CA ALA A 75 11.55 3.24 -5.55
C ALA A 75 11.44 3.71 -4.10
N CYS A 76 10.48 3.16 -3.37
CA CYS A 76 10.28 3.37 -1.94
C CYS A 76 10.32 2.01 -1.24
N SER A 77 11.35 1.76 -0.43
CA SER A 77 11.51 0.45 0.23
C SER A 77 10.44 0.19 1.30
N GLY A 78 9.97 1.23 1.97
CA GLY A 78 9.19 1.08 3.20
C GLY A 78 10.01 0.41 4.30
N ASP A 79 9.32 -0.19 5.27
CA ASP A 79 9.93 -0.98 6.34
C ASP A 79 10.23 -2.39 5.83
N THR A 80 11.51 -2.68 5.64
CA THR A 80 12.00 -3.99 5.18
C THR A 80 13.42 -4.21 5.66
N GLU A 81 13.80 -5.46 5.87
CA GLU A 81 15.20 -5.88 5.82
C GLU A 81 15.78 -5.64 4.43
N TRP A 82 17.10 -5.80 4.30
CA TRP A 82 17.76 -5.70 3.00
C TRP A 82 17.15 -6.69 1.98
N THR A 83 16.74 -6.17 0.82
CA THR A 83 16.18 -6.98 -0.27
C THR A 83 16.41 -6.29 -1.61
N GLU A 84 16.67 -7.07 -2.65
CA GLU A 84 16.83 -6.57 -4.02
C GLU A 84 15.47 -6.44 -4.76
N ALA A 85 14.37 -6.89 -4.15
CA ALA A 85 13.06 -6.97 -4.80
C ALA A 85 12.56 -5.68 -5.49
N PRO A 86 12.62 -4.48 -4.85
CA PRO A 86 12.18 -3.25 -5.51
C PRO A 86 13.18 -2.70 -6.55
N ALA A 87 14.44 -3.17 -6.52
CA ALA A 87 15.49 -2.81 -7.47
C ALA A 87 15.54 -3.74 -8.68
N ALA A 88 14.93 -4.94 -8.58
CA ALA A 88 14.89 -5.91 -9.65
C ALA A 88 14.16 -5.31 -10.87
N GLY A 89 14.93 -5.10 -11.95
CA GLY A 89 14.39 -4.75 -13.25
C GLY A 89 13.52 -5.88 -13.77
N THR A 90 12.38 -5.51 -14.37
CA THR A 90 11.68 -6.35 -15.35
C THR A 90 12.37 -6.19 -16.70
#